data_AF-A0A948IR37-F1
#
_entry.id   AF-A0A948IR37-F1
#
_cell.length_a   1.000
_cell.length_b   1.000
_cell.length_c   1.000
_cell.angle_alpha   90.00
_cell.angle_beta   90.00
_cell.angle_gamma   90.00
#
_symmetry.space_group_name_H-M   'P 1'
#
loop_
_entity.id
_entity.type
_entity.pdbx_description
1 polymer ?
#
loop_
_entity_poly.entity_id
_entity_poly.type
_entity_poly.pdbx_seq_one_letter_code
_entity_poly.pdbx_strand_id
1 'polypeptide(L)'
;MWLAITVPSFNLATADVRVARIHIGDGVRAARGQAVFDLTVDLSGGAARECPPVSTCRIVLREEAWLRRVCVEVGAKVTPGQTLALLSIEPDAPTEPPAREARVTAATMLHQADLWFRQA
;
A
#
# COMPACT_ATOMS: atom_id res chain seq x y z
N MET A 1 -16.32 -12.59 -6.89
CA MET A 1 -15.25 -12.92 -5.91
C MET A 1 -14.71 -11.65 -5.27
N TRP A 2 -14.42 -11.69 -3.96
CA TRP A 2 -13.90 -10.54 -3.21
C TRP A 2 -12.40 -10.65 -2.92
N LEU A 3 -11.76 -9.49 -2.85
CA LEU A 3 -10.32 -9.31 -2.66
C LEU A 3 -10.06 -8.34 -1.51
N ALA A 4 -8.98 -8.55 -0.77
CA ALA A 4 -8.49 -7.63 0.24
C ALA A 4 -7.08 -7.17 -0.13
N ILE A 5 -6.86 -5.84 -0.15
CA ILE A 5 -5.50 -5.31 -0.09
C ILE A 5 -5.12 -5.23 1.38
N THR A 6 -4.05 -5.92 1.75
CA THR A 6 -3.49 -5.98 3.09
C THR A 6 -2.17 -5.22 3.14
N VAL A 7 -1.80 -4.75 4.33
CA VAL A 7 -0.47 -4.18 4.57
C VAL A 7 0.56 -5.31 4.39
N PRO A 8 1.57 -5.15 3.50
CA PRO A 8 2.62 -6.14 3.33
C PRO A 8 3.39 -6.37 4.63
N SER A 9 3.97 -7.56 4.79
CA SER A 9 4.92 -7.79 5.88
C SER A 9 6.23 -7.06 5.59
N PHE A 10 6.56 -6.12 6.47
CA PHE A 10 7.92 -5.59 6.57
C PHE A 10 8.63 -6.46 7.60
N ASN A 11 9.78 -7.04 7.26
CA ASN A 11 10.54 -7.96 8.13
C ASN A 11 11.25 -7.22 9.29
N LEU A 12 10.55 -6.28 9.92
CA LEU A 12 11.10 -5.29 10.83
C LEU A 12 10.14 -5.14 12.01
N ALA A 13 10.51 -5.76 13.13
CA ALA A 13 9.67 -5.85 14.33
C ALA A 13 9.32 -4.48 14.96
N THR A 14 10.03 -3.41 14.58
CA THR A 14 9.91 -2.06 15.16
C THR A 14 9.40 -1.00 14.18
N ALA A 15 8.94 -1.39 13.00
CA ALA A 15 8.53 -0.42 11.97
C ALA A 15 7.21 0.29 12.34
N ASP A 16 7.20 1.63 12.31
CA ASP A 16 5.95 2.42 12.33
C ASP A 16 5.48 2.61 10.88
N VAL A 17 4.37 1.97 10.51
CA VAL A 17 3.80 2.06 9.16
C VAL A 17 2.57 2.96 9.17
N ARG A 18 2.53 3.92 8.25
CA ARG A 18 1.44 4.89 8.12
C ARG A 18 0.97 5.03 6.69
N VAL A 19 -0.32 5.29 6.52
CA VAL A 19 -0.92 5.59 5.21
C VAL A 19 -0.54 7.02 4.82
N ALA A 20 0.27 7.19 3.78
CA ALA A 20 0.71 8.50 3.32
C ALA A 20 -0.24 9.08 2.27
N ARG A 21 -0.79 8.24 1.38
CA ARG A 21 -1.73 8.66 0.33
C ARG A 21 -2.65 7.51 -0.09
N ILE A 22 -3.86 7.86 -0.47
CA ILE A 22 -4.84 6.98 -1.12
C ILE A 22 -5.04 7.52 -2.54
N HIS A 23 -4.86 6.68 -3.55
CA HIS A 23 -4.89 7.08 -4.98
C HIS A 23 -6.19 6.69 -5.70
N ILE A 24 -7.09 5.99 -5.02
CA ILE A 24 -8.30 5.44 -5.60
C ILE A 24 -9.50 5.71 -4.70
N GLY A 25 -10.65 6.02 -5.31
CA GLY A 25 -11.91 6.28 -4.61
C GLY A 25 -12.87 5.10 -4.66
N ASP A 26 -13.84 5.07 -3.75
CA ASP A 26 -14.85 4.02 -3.68
C ASP A 26 -15.69 3.94 -4.96
N GLY A 27 -16.06 2.72 -5.36
CA GLY A 27 -16.82 2.44 -6.58
C GLY A 27 -16.01 2.51 -7.88
N VAL A 28 -14.74 2.92 -7.83
CA VAL A 28 -13.90 3.06 -9.02
C VAL A 28 -13.30 1.71 -9.44
N ARG A 29 -13.32 1.43 -10.75
CA ARG A 29 -12.59 0.31 -11.35
C ARG A 29 -11.09 0.60 -11.33
N ALA A 30 -10.33 -0.22 -10.62
CA ALA A 30 -8.89 -0.22 -10.58
C ALA A 30 -8.32 -1.05 -11.75
N ALA A 31 -7.54 -0.42 -12.62
CA ALA A 31 -6.83 -1.14 -13.67
C ALA A 31 -5.63 -1.92 -13.11
N ARG A 32 -5.24 -2.98 -13.80
CA ARG A 32 -3.96 -3.65 -13.54
C ARG A 32 -2.80 -2.66 -13.71
N GLY A 33 -1.94 -2.55 -12.71
CA GLY A 33 -0.83 -1.61 -12.66
C GLY A 33 -1.18 -0.26 -12.02
N GLN A 34 -2.42 -0.06 -11.59
CA GLN A 34 -2.84 1.17 -10.93
C GLN A 34 -2.28 1.24 -9.50
N ALA A 35 -1.74 2.41 -9.14
CA ALA A 35 -1.37 2.73 -7.77
C ALA A 35 -2.63 2.90 -6.92
N VAL A 36 -2.63 2.34 -5.71
CA VAL A 36 -3.79 2.37 -4.80
C VAL A 36 -3.47 3.05 -3.48
N PHE A 37 -2.29 2.79 -2.90
CA PHE A 37 -1.84 3.39 -1.64
C PHE A 37 -0.36 3.76 -1.72
N ASP A 38 0.03 4.85 -1.05
CA ASP A 38 1.41 5.07 -0.62
C ASP A 38 1.45 4.88 0.91
N LEU A 39 2.42 4.10 1.40
CA LEU A 39 2.69 3.92 2.83
C LEU A 39 4.07 4.49 3.16
N THR A 40 4.21 5.11 4.32
CA THR A 40 5.52 5.44 4.91
C THR A 40 5.86 4.42 5.98
N VAL A 41 7.09 3.95 5.97
CA VAL A 41 7.66 3.01 6.93
C VAL A 41 8.81 3.73 7.62
N ASP A 42 8.62 4.04 8.90
CA ASP A 42 9.63 4.64 9.76
C ASP A 42 10.33 3.56 10.58
N LEU A 43 11.65 3.51 10.42
CA LEU A 43 12.58 2.56 11.04
C LEU A 43 13.50 3.23 12.06
N SER A 44 13.29 4.51 12.37
CA SER A 44 14.11 5.29 13.32
C SER A 44 14.17 4.70 14.73
N GLY A 45 13.19 3.86 15.11
CA GLY A 45 13.19 3.12 16.37
C GLY A 45 14.09 1.87 16.41
N GLY A 46 14.70 1.46 15.29
CA GLY A 46 15.64 0.34 15.18
C GLY A 46 17.10 0.80 15.11
N ALA A 47 18.04 -0.10 15.42
CA ALA A 47 19.47 0.20 15.29
C ALA A 47 19.80 0.60 13.85
N ALA A 48 20.30 1.84 13.67
CA ALA A 48 20.61 2.43 12.39
C ALA A 48 21.52 1.51 11.55
N ARG A 49 21.00 1.03 10.42
CA ARG A 49 21.80 0.55 9.29
C ARG A 49 21.55 1.51 8.13
N GLU A 50 22.44 1.50 7.13
CA GLU A 50 22.63 2.46 6.02
C GLU A 50 21.42 2.82 5.13
N CYS A 51 20.18 2.51 5.53
CA CYS A 51 18.95 2.92 4.89
C CYS A 51 18.43 4.26 5.47
N PRO A 52 17.74 5.09 4.67
CA PRO A 52 17.07 6.27 5.22
C PRO A 52 16.06 5.86 6.31
N PRO A 53 15.96 6.63 7.41
CA PRO A 53 15.16 6.25 8.57
C PRO A 53 13.67 6.13 8.23
N VAL A 54 13.21 6.85 7.21
CA VAL A 54 11.84 6.75 6.68
C VAL A 54 11.91 6.37 5.21
N SER A 55 11.26 5.26 4.86
CA SER A 55 11.07 4.82 3.48
C SER A 55 9.61 4.99 3.07
N THR A 56 9.35 5.33 1.81
CA THR A 56 7.97 5.32 1.27
C THR A 56 7.83 4.13 0.32
N CYS A 57 6.74 3.38 0.40
CA CYS A 57 6.41 2.33 -0.55
C CYS A 57 5.05 2.59 -1.19
N ARG A 58 4.94 2.28 -2.48
CA ARG A 58 3.71 2.38 -3.26
C ARG A 58 3.14 0.99 -3.48
N ILE A 59 1.89 0.81 -3.09
CA ILE A 59 1.12 -0.40 -3.37
C ILE A 59 0.47 -0.24 -4.75
N VAL A 60 0.80 -1.16 -5.64
CA VAL A 60 0.29 -1.23 -7.02
C VAL A 60 -0.51 -2.50 -7.19
N LEU A 61 -1.74 -2.39 -7.68
CA LEU A 61 -2.60 -3.53 -7.95
C LEU A 61 -2.11 -4.28 -9.19
N ARG A 62 -2.03 -5.62 -9.14
CA ARG A 62 -1.52 -6.48 -10.24
C ARG A 62 -2.61 -7.26 -10.97
N GLU A 63 -3.85 -6.99 -10.62
CA GLU A 63 -5.07 -7.51 -11.23
C GLU A 63 -6.08 -6.39 -11.40
N GLU A 64 -7.15 -6.64 -12.14
CA GLU A 64 -8.24 -5.69 -12.30
C GLU A 64 -9.33 -5.98 -11.28
N ALA A 65 -9.86 -4.94 -10.63
CA ALA A 65 -10.92 -5.07 -9.64
C ALA A 65 -11.66 -3.74 -9.44
N TRP A 66 -12.80 -3.77 -8.74
CA TRP A 66 -13.56 -2.60 -8.36
C TRP A 66 -13.37 -2.32 -6.88
N LEU A 67 -12.94 -1.10 -6.54
CA LEU A 67 -12.85 -0.70 -5.14
C LEU A 67 -14.25 -0.62 -4.54
N ARG A 68 -14.47 -1.32 -3.43
CA ARG A 68 -15.75 -1.31 -2.73
C ARG A 68 -15.72 -0.45 -1.49
N ARG A 69 -14.60 -0.50 -0.79
CA ARG A 69 -14.43 0.20 0.47
C ARG A 69 -12.95 0.39 0.75
N VAL A 70 -12.58 1.62 1.09
CA VAL A 70 -11.34 1.88 1.82
C VAL A 70 -11.59 1.70 3.32
N CYS A 71 -10.71 0.96 4.00
CA CYS A 71 -10.86 0.60 5.41
C CYS A 71 -9.99 1.46 6.36
N VAL A 72 -9.21 2.38 5.81
CA VAL A 72 -8.24 3.22 6.54
C VAL A 72 -8.29 4.66 6.05
N GLU A 73 -7.75 5.57 6.84
CA GLU A 73 -7.63 6.99 6.50
C GLU A 73 -6.18 7.40 6.25
N VAL A 74 -5.96 8.51 5.55
CA VAL A 74 -4.63 9.11 5.41
C VAL A 74 -4.10 9.50 6.80
N GLY A 75 -2.83 9.19 7.07
CA GLY A 75 -2.16 9.41 8.35
C GLY A 75 -2.35 8.26 9.36
N ALA A 76 -3.29 7.34 9.12
CA ALA A 76 -3.56 6.22 10.01
C ALA A 76 -2.32 5.32 10.16
N LYS A 77 -2.04 4.92 11.40
CA LYS A 77 -1.08 3.87 11.71
C LYS A 77 -1.69 2.51 11.37
N VAL A 78 -0.91 1.67 10.70
CA VAL A 78 -1.36 0.35 10.24
C VAL A 78 -0.35 -0.73 10.61
N THR A 79 -0.82 -1.97 10.77
CA THR A 79 0.02 -3.13 11.08
C THR A 79 0.09 -4.11 9.90
N PRO A 80 1.19 -4.88 9.76
CA PRO A 80 1.26 -5.95 8.76
C PRO A 80 0.03 -6.87 8.80
N GLY A 81 -0.50 -7.21 7.63
CA GLY A 81 -1.72 -8.02 7.48
C GLY A 81 -3.03 -7.27 7.69
N GLN A 82 -3.02 -6.03 8.20
CA GLN A 82 -4.23 -5.21 8.32
C GLN A 82 -4.82 -4.93 6.93
N THR A 83 -6.14 -5.04 6.80
CA THR A 83 -6.86 -4.71 5.56
C THR A 83 -6.88 -3.19 5.34
N LEU A 84 -6.36 -2.75 4.19
CA LEU A 84 -6.40 -1.37 3.70
C LEU A 84 -7.66 -1.09 2.87
N ALA A 85 -8.07 -2.05 2.05
CA ALA A 85 -9.24 -1.92 1.19
C ALA A 85 -9.83 -3.26 0.79
N LEU A 86 -11.11 -3.22 0.45
CA LEU A 86 -11.88 -4.34 -0.09
C LEU A 86 -12.24 -4.05 -1.54
N LEU A 87 -12.09 -5.07 -2.38
CA LEU A 87 -12.42 -5.01 -3.79
C LEU A 87 -13.28 -6.20 -4.20
N SER A 88 -13.93 -6.07 -5.34
CA SER A 88 -14.58 -7.19 -6.02
C SER A 88 -14.10 -7.33 -7.45
N ILE A 89 -14.27 -8.53 -8.03
CA ILE A 89 -13.97 -8.81 -9.44
C ILE A 89 -15.20 -8.58 -10.33
N GLU A 90 -16.38 -8.41 -9.75
CA GLU A 90 -17.59 -8.05 -10.49
C GLU A 90 -18.09 -6.66 -10.05
N PRO A 91 -18.62 -5.83 -10.96
CA PRO A 91 -19.10 -4.48 -10.68
C PRO A 91 -20.27 -4.41 -9.69
N ASP A 92 -21.04 -5.49 -9.52
CA ASP A 92 -22.21 -5.55 -8.65
C ASP A 92 -22.15 -6.75 -7.69
N ALA A 93 -20.95 -7.10 -7.24
CA ALA A 93 -20.77 -8.24 -6.34
C ALA A 93 -21.60 -8.05 -5.06
N PRO A 94 -22.37 -9.07 -4.62
CA PRO A 94 -23.18 -9.01 -3.40
C PRO A 94 -22.31 -8.92 -2.14
N THR A 95 -22.96 -8.78 -0.97
CA THR A 95 -22.38 -8.60 0.38
C THR A 95 -21.11 -9.39 0.63
N GLU A 96 -20.19 -8.79 1.40
CA GLU A 96 -18.81 -9.24 1.64
C GLU A 96 -18.67 -10.72 2.05
N PRO A 97 -18.35 -11.63 1.10
CA PRO A 97 -17.90 -12.99 1.36
C PRO A 97 -16.42 -12.97 1.78
N PRO A 98 -15.84 -14.10 2.24
CA PRO A 98 -14.41 -14.16 2.54
C PRO A 98 -13.57 -13.66 1.35
N ALA A 99 -12.74 -12.65 1.62
CA ALA A 99 -11.90 -12.03 0.62
C ALA A 99 -10.54 -12.71 0.57
N ARG A 100 -10.10 -13.13 -0.62
CA ARG A 100 -8.70 -13.55 -0.80
C ARG A 100 -7.78 -12.34 -0.85
N GLU A 101 -6.49 -12.54 -0.61
CA GLU A 101 -5.53 -11.46 -0.79
C GLU A 101 -5.44 -11.01 -2.27
N ALA A 102 -5.50 -9.71 -2.49
CA ALA A 102 -5.32 -9.10 -3.79
C ALA A 102 -3.85 -9.21 -4.21
N ARG A 103 -3.58 -9.51 -5.48
CA ARG A 103 -2.22 -9.48 -6.01
C ARG A 103 -1.75 -8.05 -6.07
N VAL A 104 -0.80 -7.69 -5.22
CA VAL A 104 -0.19 -6.36 -5.18
C VAL A 104 1.33 -6.45 -5.34
N THR A 105 1.93 -5.35 -5.74
CA THR A 105 3.38 -5.13 -5.65
C THR A 105 3.62 -3.91 -4.79
N ALA A 106 4.50 -4.05 -3.80
CA ALA A 106 5.01 -2.92 -3.02
C ALA A 106 6.32 -2.43 -3.66
N ALA A 107 6.28 -1.26 -4.29
CA ALA A 107 7.44 -0.63 -4.89
C ALA A 107 8.01 0.43 -3.93
N THR A 108 9.20 0.22 -3.41
CA THR A 108 9.89 1.22 -2.59
C THR A 108 10.27 2.43 -3.45
N MET A 109 9.86 3.61 -3.02
CA MET A 109 10.21 4.88 -3.65
C MET A 109 11.43 5.44 -2.92
N LEU A 110 12.60 5.33 -3.56
CA LEU A 110 13.81 5.97 -3.08
C LEU A 110 13.74 7.46 -3.44
N HIS A 111 13.65 8.32 -2.44
CA HIS A 111 13.91 9.75 -2.64
C HIS A 111 15.40 10.01 -2.45
N GLN A 112 16.13 10.16 -3.57
CA GLN A 112 17.53 10.56 -3.55
C GLN A 112 17.64 11.93 -4.20
N ALA A 113 17.59 12.99 -3.39
CA ALA A 113 17.76 14.36 -3.87
C ALA A 113 19.12 14.54 -4.59
N ASP A 114 20.15 13.81 -4.15
CA ASP A 114 21.54 14.03 -4.54
C ASP A 114 21.96 13.31 -5.83
N LEU A 115 21.18 12.33 -6.30
CA LEU A 115 21.53 11.56 -7.50
C LEU A 115 21.30 12.32 -8.81
N TRP A 116 20.47 13.35 -8.80
CA TRP A 116 20.16 14.16 -9.99
C TRP A 116 21.17 15.29 -10.24
N PHE A 117 22.02 15.62 -9.25
CA PHE A 117 22.99 16.73 -9.34
C PHE A 117 24.42 16.31 -9.67
N ARG A 118 24.71 15.02 -9.84
CA ARG A 118 26.02 14.53 -10.30
C ARG A 118 25.96 14.03 -11.75
N GLN A 119 25.71 14.95 -12.66
CA GLN A 119 26.21 14.86 -14.03
C GLN A 119 27.11 16.08 -14.25
N ALA A 120 28.39 15.93 -13.86
CA ALA A 120 29.47 16.85 -14.23
C ALA A 120 30.63 15.99 -14.76
#